data_AF-A0AAU6Y2M7-F1
#
_entry.id   AF-A0AAU6Y2M7-F1
#
_cell.length_a   1.000
_cell.length_b   1.000
_cell.length_c   1.000
_cell.angle_alpha   90.00
_cell.angle_beta   90.00
_cell.angle_gamma   90.00
#
_symmetry.space_group_name_H-M   'P 1'
#
loop_
_entity.id
_entity.type
_entity.pdbx_description
1 polymer ?
#
loop_
_entity_poly.entity_id
_entity_poly.type
_entity_poly.pdbx_seq_one_letter_code
_entity_poly.pdbx_strand_id
1 'polypeptide(L)'
;MSWGSIGHRTVALIADNHLNPKAKAVVKELLGEQSMADVSSWADQVRNQPEFKHTEPWHYVNAPLGLSYHDFAQLVTNQSKDNVYTAIEKEIAILRDGSSTHLQQADALKFIIHFVGDLHQPMHVSRAEDKGGNTIQLQYEGQGTNLHSLWDGKMIATSGMTDIQLAKADDNLTPAAIAKLQKDPLMQWLWESYQISSKLYAEIEQNNKPGKDYYDSHMPIVHERLQKAGIRLAGLLNEVLAKVKVSPATDAAVTTQPSAPLKINAKDAASHVGETVSVTSKVFGTKAFGGMTLLNFGGEYPNAPLTIVLRGDVQSLATQVDGKVISVVGKLINYKGKPEIEVNDPKSITVAR
;
A
#
# COMPACT_ATOMS: atom_id res chain seq x y z
N MET A 1 8.58 -1.60 -1.78
CA MET A 1 7.72 -2.61 -1.12
C MET A 1 8.29 -2.67 0.27
N SER A 2 7.48 -2.53 1.31
CA SER A 2 7.98 -2.75 2.67
C SER A 2 7.75 -4.18 3.12
N TRP A 3 7.62 -4.41 4.43
CA TRP A 3 7.05 -5.64 4.95
C TRP A 3 6.00 -6.15 3.96
N GLY A 4 6.10 -7.40 3.52
CA GLY A 4 5.09 -7.96 2.65
C GLY A 4 3.72 -7.90 3.33
N SER A 5 2.66 -8.15 2.58
CA SER A 5 1.27 -8.13 3.09
C SER A 5 1.10 -8.83 4.44
N ILE A 6 1.76 -9.97 4.65
CA ILE A 6 1.74 -10.70 5.93
C ILE A 6 2.29 -9.85 7.08
N GLY A 7 3.46 -9.22 6.92
CA GLY A 7 4.07 -8.40 7.97
C GLY A 7 3.21 -7.18 8.33
N HIS A 8 2.70 -6.44 7.34
CA HIS A 8 1.80 -5.32 7.59
C HIS A 8 0.52 -5.73 8.31
N ARG A 9 -0.08 -6.85 7.91
CA ARG A 9 -1.28 -7.39 8.55
C ARG A 9 -0.99 -7.82 9.98
N THR A 10 0.15 -8.48 10.24
CA THR A 10 0.58 -8.84 11.60
C THR A 10 0.71 -7.61 12.49
N VAL A 11 1.40 -6.55 12.02
CA VAL A 11 1.53 -5.29 12.77
C VAL A 11 0.17 -4.69 13.09
N ALA A 12 -0.74 -4.64 12.12
CA ALA A 12 -2.08 -4.10 12.30
C ALA A 12 -2.94 -4.93 13.28
N LEU A 13 -2.83 -6.27 13.23
CA LEU A 13 -3.53 -7.19 14.14
C LEU A 13 -3.04 -7.03 15.58
N ILE A 14 -1.73 -6.96 15.79
CA ILE A 14 -1.17 -6.68 17.12
C ILE A 14 -1.67 -5.31 17.59
N ALA A 15 -1.60 -4.28 16.75
CA ALA A 15 -2.04 -2.93 17.14
C ALA A 15 -3.51 -2.89 17.59
N ASP A 16 -4.41 -3.54 16.86
CA ASP A 16 -5.85 -3.57 17.17
C ASP A 16 -6.16 -4.21 18.54
N ASN A 17 -5.36 -5.19 18.98
CA ASN A 17 -5.49 -5.78 20.32
C ASN A 17 -5.20 -4.78 21.44
N HIS A 18 -4.37 -3.76 21.19
CA HIS A 18 -3.90 -2.79 22.18
C HIS A 18 -4.53 -1.40 22.07
N LEU A 19 -5.50 -1.22 21.16
CA LEU A 19 -6.27 0.02 21.10
C LEU A 19 -7.21 0.14 22.31
N ASN A 20 -7.28 1.34 22.88
CA ASN A 20 -8.28 1.68 23.89
C ASN A 20 -9.68 1.85 23.23
N PRO A 21 -10.78 1.79 24.00
CA PRO A 21 -12.13 1.84 23.43
C PRO A 21 -12.41 3.09 22.58
N LYS A 22 -11.81 4.23 22.91
CA LYS A 22 -11.99 5.47 22.15
C LYS A 22 -11.28 5.39 20.79
N ALA A 23 -10.04 4.92 20.76
CA ALA A 23 -9.31 4.73 19.52
C ALA A 23 -10.01 3.71 18.62
N LYS A 24 -10.51 2.59 19.18
CA LYS A 24 -11.31 1.60 18.44
C LYS A 24 -12.54 2.20 17.78
N ALA A 25 -13.27 3.05 18.50
CA ALA A 25 -14.45 3.73 17.95
C ALA A 25 -14.09 4.64 16.77
N VAL A 26 -13.03 5.44 16.90
CA VAL A 26 -12.56 6.35 15.83
C VAL A 26 -12.05 5.55 14.62
N VAL A 27 -11.26 4.51 14.84
CA VAL A 27 -10.79 3.61 13.76
C VAL A 27 -11.99 3.01 13.01
N LYS A 28 -12.99 2.50 13.73
CA LYS A 28 -14.21 1.95 13.12
C LYS A 28 -14.97 3.01 12.33
N GLU A 29 -15.08 4.23 12.84
CA GLU A 29 -15.77 5.32 12.15
C GLU A 29 -15.06 5.72 10.85
N LEU A 30 -13.71 5.74 10.85
CA LEU A 30 -12.91 6.11 9.68
C LEU A 30 -12.81 5.00 8.63
N LEU A 31 -12.72 3.73 9.05
CA LEU A 31 -12.51 2.59 8.14
C LEU A 31 -13.82 1.88 7.75
N GLY A 32 -14.92 2.15 8.44
CA GLY A 32 -16.20 1.48 8.21
C GLY A 32 -16.11 -0.03 8.49
N GLU A 33 -16.44 -0.84 7.47
CA GLU A 33 -16.42 -2.30 7.56
C GLU A 33 -15.01 -2.91 7.39
N GLN A 34 -14.02 -2.12 6.98
CA GLN A 34 -12.65 -2.61 6.81
C GLN A 34 -11.91 -2.66 8.14
N SER A 35 -11.16 -3.74 8.38
CA SER A 35 -10.25 -3.79 9.53
C SER A 35 -8.94 -3.05 9.25
N MET A 36 -8.16 -2.74 10.30
CA MET A 36 -6.81 -2.22 10.15
C MET A 36 -5.92 -3.16 9.32
N ALA A 37 -6.10 -4.47 9.47
CA ALA A 37 -5.36 -5.47 8.69
C ALA A 37 -5.73 -5.39 7.20
N ASP A 38 -6.99 -5.15 6.84
CA ASP A 38 -7.43 -5.07 5.45
C ASP A 38 -6.84 -3.87 4.71
N VAL A 39 -6.67 -2.75 5.41
CA VAL A 39 -6.10 -1.52 4.83
C VAL A 39 -4.58 -1.40 5.00
N SER A 40 -3.95 -2.31 5.74
CA SER A 40 -2.52 -2.22 6.11
C SER A 40 -1.56 -2.21 4.91
N SER A 41 -1.97 -2.74 3.75
CA SER A 41 -1.18 -2.73 2.51
C SER A 41 -1.60 -1.63 1.52
N TRP A 42 -2.59 -0.80 1.86
CA TRP A 42 -3.22 0.15 0.94
C TRP A 42 -2.23 1.18 0.40
N ALA A 43 -1.33 1.73 1.24
CA ALA A 43 -0.35 2.72 0.81
C ALA A 43 0.55 2.19 -0.31
N ASP A 44 1.01 0.94 -0.19
CA ASP A 44 1.81 0.25 -1.22
C ASP A 44 1.03 0.00 -2.52
N GLN A 45 -0.30 -0.20 -2.44
CA GLN A 45 -1.17 -0.38 -3.61
C GLN A 45 -1.40 0.93 -4.37
N VAL A 46 -1.48 2.06 -3.66
CA VAL A 46 -1.80 3.35 -4.27
C VAL A 46 -0.58 4.16 -4.71
N ARG A 47 0.62 3.94 -4.16
CA ARG A 47 1.82 4.76 -4.45
C ARG A 47 2.22 4.90 -5.93
N ASN A 48 1.76 4.01 -6.81
CA ASN A 48 2.02 4.08 -8.25
C ASN A 48 0.92 4.82 -9.05
N GLN A 49 -0.18 5.18 -8.39
CA GLN A 49 -1.26 5.95 -8.97
C GLN A 49 -0.84 7.43 -9.07
N PRO A 50 -1.17 8.15 -10.17
CA PRO A 50 -0.75 9.54 -10.36
C PRO A 50 -1.00 10.46 -9.17
N GLU A 51 -2.15 10.32 -8.52
CA GLU A 51 -2.59 11.08 -7.35
C GLU A 51 -1.73 10.83 -6.10
N PHE A 52 -1.19 9.62 -5.94
CA PHE A 52 -0.38 9.21 -4.78
C PHE A 52 1.10 9.03 -5.11
N LYS A 53 1.52 9.31 -6.34
CA LYS A 53 2.93 9.13 -6.75
C LYS A 53 3.92 9.92 -5.89
N HIS A 54 3.47 11.03 -5.33
CA HIS A 54 4.25 11.86 -4.43
C HIS A 54 4.58 11.17 -3.08
N THR A 55 3.87 10.09 -2.72
CA THR A 55 4.07 9.35 -1.47
C THR A 55 5.13 8.25 -1.58
N GLU A 56 5.68 7.98 -2.77
CA GLU A 56 6.73 6.95 -2.95
C GLU A 56 7.91 7.11 -1.94
N PRO A 57 8.44 8.33 -1.69
CA PRO A 57 9.54 8.51 -0.73
C PRO A 57 9.11 8.36 0.74
N TRP A 58 7.80 8.39 1.03
CA TRP A 58 7.27 8.30 2.39
C TRP A 58 7.43 6.91 3.01
N HIS A 59 7.81 5.91 2.22
CA HIS A 59 7.97 4.54 2.71
C HIS A 59 9.30 4.28 3.40
N TYR A 60 10.30 5.16 3.29
CA TYR A 60 11.66 4.85 3.76
C TYR A 60 12.43 6.09 4.22
N VAL A 61 13.59 5.85 4.83
CA VAL A 61 14.65 6.84 5.05
C VAL A 61 15.93 6.31 4.43
N ASN A 62 16.56 7.16 3.61
CA ASN A 62 17.91 6.93 3.14
C ASN A 62 18.92 7.66 4.02
N ALA A 63 19.83 6.93 4.67
CA ALA A 63 20.88 7.46 5.52
C ALA A 63 22.22 6.73 5.29
N PRO A 64 23.36 7.45 5.17
CA PRO A 64 24.68 6.82 5.11
C PRO A 64 24.97 6.04 6.40
N LEU A 65 25.87 5.06 6.34
CA LEU A 65 26.28 4.26 7.51
C LEU A 65 27.18 5.05 8.47
N GLY A 66 27.23 4.60 9.73
CA GLY A 66 28.17 5.11 10.73
C GLY A 66 27.80 6.45 11.38
N LEU A 67 26.55 6.91 11.23
CA LEU A 67 26.08 8.12 11.88
C LEU A 67 25.95 7.94 13.40
N SER A 68 26.18 9.00 14.14
CA SER A 68 25.74 9.09 15.53
C SER A 68 24.20 9.25 15.59
N TYR A 69 23.59 9.01 16.75
CA TYR A 69 22.15 9.25 16.94
C TYR A 69 21.78 10.70 16.60
N HIS A 70 22.60 11.67 17.03
CA HIS A 70 22.38 13.08 16.78
C HIS A 70 22.39 13.39 15.27
N ASP A 71 23.39 12.91 14.54
CA ASP A 71 23.54 13.20 13.11
C ASP A 71 22.48 12.48 12.28
N PHE A 72 22.11 11.26 12.70
CA PHE A 72 20.97 10.54 12.11
C PHE A 72 19.67 11.32 12.28
N ALA A 73 19.35 11.77 13.49
CA ALA A 73 18.13 12.53 13.75
C ALA A 73 18.09 13.86 12.98
N GLN A 74 19.23 14.56 12.89
CA GLN A 74 19.35 15.76 12.06
C GLN A 74 19.16 15.46 10.58
N LEU A 75 19.72 14.35 10.08
CA LEU A 75 19.55 13.96 8.69
C LEU A 75 18.09 13.64 8.38
N VAL A 76 17.43 12.81 9.19
CA VAL A 76 16.03 12.41 8.97
C VAL A 76 15.10 13.62 8.95
N THR A 77 15.30 14.60 9.83
CA THR A 77 14.43 15.78 9.94
C THR A 77 14.69 16.83 8.86
N ASN A 78 15.87 16.85 8.25
CA ASN A 78 16.27 17.89 7.29
C ASN A 78 16.41 17.39 5.84
N GLN A 79 15.88 16.21 5.51
CA GLN A 79 15.91 15.74 4.11
C GLN A 79 15.07 16.66 3.21
N SER A 80 15.57 16.94 2.01
CA SER A 80 14.89 17.82 1.05
C SER A 80 13.58 17.24 0.49
N LYS A 81 13.45 15.91 0.55
CA LYS A 81 12.22 15.18 0.23
C LYS A 81 11.66 14.63 1.52
N ASP A 82 10.33 14.54 1.58
CA ASP A 82 9.67 13.82 2.64
C ASP A 82 10.16 12.37 2.71
N ASN A 83 10.18 11.86 3.94
CA ASN A 83 10.47 10.49 4.28
C ASN A 83 9.41 9.96 5.26
N VAL A 84 9.52 8.70 5.66
CA VAL A 84 8.55 8.05 6.58
C VAL A 84 8.32 8.80 7.89
N TYR A 85 9.35 9.46 8.44
CA TYR A 85 9.23 10.25 9.67
C TYR A 85 8.34 11.47 9.43
N THR A 86 8.68 12.28 8.43
CA THR A 86 7.90 13.49 8.09
C THR A 86 6.50 13.16 7.58
N ALA A 87 6.32 12.03 6.90
CA ALA A 87 5.02 11.57 6.43
C ALA A 87 4.10 11.26 7.61
N ILE A 88 4.58 10.50 8.60
CA ILE A 88 3.81 10.23 9.82
C ILE A 88 3.43 11.54 10.54
N GLU A 89 4.34 12.51 10.66
CA GLU A 89 4.02 13.81 11.24
C GLU A 89 2.92 14.55 10.47
N LYS A 90 2.96 14.53 9.13
CA LYS A 90 1.94 15.14 8.26
C LYS A 90 0.57 14.46 8.41
N GLU A 91 0.54 13.14 8.39
CA GLU A 91 -0.72 12.39 8.52
C GLU A 91 -1.33 12.54 9.93
N ILE A 92 -0.50 12.63 10.97
CA ILE A 92 -0.97 12.98 12.32
C ILE A 92 -1.58 14.38 12.34
N ALA A 93 -1.00 15.34 11.63
CA ALA A 93 -1.56 16.68 11.53
C ALA A 93 -2.93 16.67 10.83
N ILE A 94 -3.07 15.91 9.74
CA ILE A 94 -4.36 15.74 9.03
C ILE A 94 -5.42 15.11 9.94
N LEU A 95 -5.07 14.06 10.70
CA LEU A 95 -5.99 13.45 11.66
C LEU A 95 -6.46 14.42 12.75
N ARG A 96 -5.55 15.27 13.24
CA ARG A 96 -5.84 16.24 14.32
C ARG A 96 -6.55 17.50 13.83
N ASP A 97 -6.48 17.78 12.53
CA ASP A 97 -7.14 18.94 11.94
C ASP A 97 -8.66 18.70 11.85
N GLY A 98 -9.42 19.51 12.60
CA GLY A 98 -10.88 19.46 12.60
C GLY A 98 -11.54 19.99 11.33
N SER A 99 -10.76 20.51 10.38
CA SER A 99 -11.22 20.90 9.04
C SER A 99 -11.03 19.80 7.99
N SER A 100 -10.26 18.74 8.30
CA SER A 100 -10.07 17.59 7.42
C SER A 100 -11.39 16.87 7.18
N THR A 101 -11.62 16.49 5.92
CA THR A 101 -12.76 15.63 5.55
C THR A 101 -12.58 14.22 6.10
N HIS A 102 -13.69 13.47 6.21
CA HIS A 102 -13.65 12.06 6.63
C HIS A 102 -12.72 11.22 5.74
N LEU A 103 -12.72 11.43 4.41
CA LEU A 103 -11.83 10.73 3.48
C LEU A 103 -10.35 11.06 3.74
N GLN A 104 -10.02 12.33 3.97
CA GLN A 104 -8.64 12.73 4.31
C GLN A 104 -8.19 12.09 5.63
N GLN A 105 -9.06 12.07 6.65
CA GLN A 105 -8.78 11.41 7.92
C GLN A 105 -8.63 9.89 7.76
N ALA A 106 -9.46 9.26 6.93
CA ALA A 106 -9.38 7.83 6.66
C ALA A 106 -8.09 7.45 5.93
N ASP A 107 -7.69 8.21 4.90
CA ASP A 107 -6.44 7.96 4.18
C ASP A 107 -5.23 8.23 5.07
N ALA A 108 -5.25 9.28 5.88
CA ALA A 108 -4.21 9.55 6.88
C ALA A 108 -4.04 8.41 7.89
N LEU A 109 -5.14 7.84 8.37
CA LEU A 109 -5.12 6.67 9.24
C LEU A 109 -4.48 5.47 8.52
N LYS A 110 -4.84 5.19 7.26
CA LYS A 110 -4.27 4.08 6.48
C LYS A 110 -2.77 4.26 6.26
N PHE A 111 -2.33 5.47 5.94
CA PHE A 111 -0.91 5.79 5.81
C PHE A 111 -0.15 5.55 7.10
N ILE A 112 -0.64 6.03 8.25
CA ILE A 112 0.01 5.80 9.55
C ILE A 112 0.10 4.30 9.87
N ILE A 113 -0.97 3.53 9.65
CA ILE A 113 -0.98 2.07 9.85
C ILE A 113 0.15 1.40 9.04
N HIS A 114 0.31 1.80 7.78
CA HIS A 114 1.33 1.25 6.90
C HIS A 114 2.74 1.70 7.31
N PHE A 115 2.96 3.01 7.44
CA PHE A 115 4.28 3.62 7.66
C PHE A 115 4.92 3.23 9.00
N VAL A 116 4.12 2.97 10.05
CA VAL A 116 4.67 2.42 11.29
C VAL A 116 5.20 1.00 11.09
N GLY A 117 4.59 0.21 10.22
CA GLY A 117 5.19 -1.04 9.74
C GLY A 117 6.51 -0.78 9.04
N ASP A 118 6.50 0.10 8.03
CA ASP A 118 7.66 0.39 7.18
C ASP A 118 8.89 0.79 8.00
N LEU A 119 8.75 1.77 8.88
CA LEU A 119 9.89 2.29 9.63
C LEU A 119 10.49 1.25 10.58
N HIS A 120 9.75 0.19 10.94
CA HIS A 120 10.26 -0.93 11.74
C HIS A 120 10.96 -2.01 10.91
N GLN A 121 10.78 -2.03 9.59
CA GLN A 121 11.52 -2.89 8.68
C GLN A 121 12.96 -2.34 8.57
N PRO A 122 14.00 -3.07 9.00
CA PRO A 122 15.37 -2.54 9.02
C PRO A 122 15.83 -1.94 7.69
N MET A 123 15.56 -2.60 6.57
CA MET A 123 16.00 -2.17 5.25
C MET A 123 15.22 -0.96 4.69
N HIS A 124 14.16 -0.51 5.38
CA HIS A 124 13.48 0.77 5.08
C HIS A 124 14.15 1.97 5.74
N VAL A 125 15.10 1.75 6.66
CA VAL A 125 15.92 2.81 7.27
C VAL A 125 17.38 2.45 7.06
N SER A 126 17.89 2.73 5.87
CA SER A 126 19.13 2.14 5.37
C SER A 126 19.79 3.03 4.31
N ARG A 127 20.83 2.55 3.62
CA ARG A 127 21.67 3.40 2.76
C ARG A 127 21.10 3.56 1.34
N ALA A 128 21.35 4.72 0.75
CA ALA A 128 20.76 5.10 -0.55
C ALA A 128 21.40 4.36 -1.74
N GLU A 129 22.69 4.05 -1.61
CA GLU A 129 23.58 3.58 -2.68
C GLU A 129 23.08 2.28 -3.30
N ASP A 130 22.43 1.44 -2.50
CA ASP A 130 21.87 0.17 -2.94
C ASP A 130 20.33 0.12 -2.92
N LYS A 131 19.70 1.30 -2.79
CA LYS A 131 18.24 1.47 -2.66
C LYS A 131 17.70 0.65 -1.49
N GLY A 132 18.34 0.74 -0.34
CA GLY A 132 18.01 -0.02 0.85
C GLY A 132 18.11 -1.53 0.69
N GLY A 133 19.15 -2.00 0.02
CA GLY A 133 19.42 -3.43 -0.20
C GLY A 133 18.71 -4.04 -1.42
N ASN A 134 17.89 -3.28 -2.15
CA ASN A 134 17.20 -3.78 -3.34
C ASN A 134 18.17 -4.21 -4.45
N THR A 135 19.36 -3.61 -4.51
CA THR A 135 20.38 -3.94 -5.51
C THR A 135 21.43 -4.95 -5.02
N ILE A 136 21.42 -5.33 -3.74
CA ILE A 136 22.29 -6.39 -3.20
C ILE A 136 21.65 -7.75 -3.50
N GLN A 137 22.13 -8.43 -4.53
CA GLN A 137 21.61 -9.73 -4.95
C GLN A 137 22.07 -10.85 -4.02
N LEU A 138 21.13 -11.74 -3.66
CA LEU A 138 21.35 -12.88 -2.78
C LEU A 138 20.75 -14.16 -3.38
N GLN A 139 21.21 -15.30 -2.88
CA GLN A 139 20.53 -16.58 -3.07
C GLN A 139 20.03 -17.10 -1.73
N TYR A 140 18.73 -17.29 -1.61
CA TYR A 140 18.09 -17.77 -0.39
C TYR A 140 17.20 -18.97 -0.72
N GLU A 141 17.39 -20.09 -0.01
CA GLU A 141 16.71 -21.37 -0.28
C GLU A 141 16.81 -21.81 -1.76
N GLY A 142 17.97 -21.57 -2.38
CA GLY A 142 18.22 -21.89 -3.79
C GLY A 142 17.59 -20.94 -4.80
N GLN A 143 16.76 -19.98 -4.37
CA GLN A 143 16.09 -19.00 -5.22
C GLN A 143 16.81 -17.64 -5.21
N GLY A 144 16.83 -16.95 -6.35
CA GLY A 144 17.35 -15.60 -6.45
C GLY A 144 16.48 -14.59 -5.70
N THR A 145 17.11 -13.65 -5.00
CA THR A 145 16.45 -12.52 -4.33
C THR A 145 17.42 -11.35 -4.11
N ASN A 146 17.03 -10.37 -3.29
CA ASN A 146 17.89 -9.29 -2.82
C ASN A 146 17.71 -9.11 -1.31
N LEU A 147 18.64 -8.39 -0.66
CA LEU A 147 18.63 -8.17 0.78
C LEU A 147 17.32 -7.54 1.27
N HIS A 148 16.80 -6.55 0.55
CA HIS A 148 15.56 -5.87 0.92
C HIS A 148 14.38 -6.85 0.95
N SER A 149 14.16 -7.59 -0.14
CA SER A 149 13.07 -8.56 -0.26
C SER A 149 13.21 -9.75 0.71
N LEU A 150 14.45 -10.10 1.11
CA LEU A 150 14.68 -11.11 2.14
C LEU A 150 14.03 -10.69 3.46
N TRP A 151 14.30 -9.44 3.86
CA TRP A 151 13.80 -8.84 5.09
C TRP A 151 12.34 -8.40 5.03
N ASP A 152 11.85 -7.92 3.89
CA ASP A 152 10.44 -7.56 3.72
C ASP A 152 9.50 -8.74 3.95
N GLY A 153 9.86 -9.95 3.50
CA GLY A 153 8.88 -11.03 3.53
C GLY A 153 9.34 -12.44 3.25
N LYS A 154 10.54 -12.67 2.68
CA LYS A 154 10.95 -14.07 2.43
C LYS A 154 11.21 -14.84 3.72
N MET A 155 11.83 -14.21 4.72
CA MET A 155 12.01 -14.89 6.02
C MET A 155 10.64 -15.17 6.69
N ILE A 156 9.71 -14.21 6.65
CA ILE A 156 8.34 -14.43 7.13
C ILE A 156 7.68 -15.60 6.37
N ALA A 157 7.80 -15.64 5.04
CA ALA A 157 7.24 -16.72 4.23
C ALA A 157 7.85 -18.09 4.54
N THR A 158 9.16 -18.17 4.81
CA THR A 158 9.84 -19.41 5.22
C THR A 158 9.27 -19.97 6.53
N SER A 159 8.79 -19.13 7.44
CA SER A 159 8.14 -19.60 8.68
C SER A 159 6.86 -20.41 8.44
N GLY A 160 6.21 -20.22 7.28
CA GLY A 160 4.92 -20.82 6.95
C GLY A 160 3.75 -20.30 7.80
N MET A 161 3.97 -19.31 8.67
CA MET A 161 2.94 -18.75 9.53
C MET A 161 2.06 -17.74 8.77
N THR A 162 0.76 -17.76 9.08
CA THR A 162 -0.15 -16.69 8.68
C THR A 162 0.07 -15.43 9.52
N ASP A 163 -0.48 -14.30 9.05
CA ASP A 163 -0.52 -13.03 9.77
C ASP A 163 -1.13 -13.17 11.18
N ILE A 164 -2.21 -13.94 11.30
CA ILE A 164 -2.90 -14.24 12.58
C ILE A 164 -2.00 -15.08 13.50
N GLN A 165 -1.31 -16.10 12.97
CA GLN A 165 -0.42 -16.95 13.76
C GLN A 165 0.77 -16.15 14.28
N LEU A 166 1.39 -15.31 13.43
CA LEU A 166 2.46 -14.40 13.84
C LEU A 166 1.97 -13.41 14.89
N ALA A 167 0.84 -12.74 14.67
CA ALA A 167 0.30 -11.79 15.63
C ALA A 167 0.05 -12.43 16.99
N LYS A 168 -0.50 -13.66 17.01
CA LYS A 168 -0.70 -14.42 18.25
C LYS A 168 0.61 -14.83 18.92
N ALA A 169 1.62 -15.21 18.14
CA ALA A 169 2.92 -15.60 18.67
C ALA A 169 3.68 -14.39 19.26
N ASP A 170 3.59 -13.25 18.59
CA ASP A 170 4.35 -12.05 18.90
C ASP A 170 3.63 -11.14 19.92
N ASP A 171 2.32 -11.23 20.08
CA ASP A 171 1.58 -10.44 21.08
C ASP A 171 1.64 -11.04 22.50
N ASN A 172 2.85 -11.02 23.09
CA ASN A 172 3.14 -11.72 24.35
C ASN A 172 3.88 -10.85 25.39
N LEU A 173 3.94 -9.53 25.20
CA LEU A 173 4.64 -8.63 26.12
C LEU A 173 3.87 -8.39 27.42
N THR A 174 4.63 -8.14 28.49
CA THR A 174 4.04 -7.70 29.78
C THR A 174 3.46 -6.29 29.67
N PRO A 175 2.45 -5.93 30.49
CA PRO A 175 1.90 -4.58 30.51
C PRO A 175 2.95 -3.48 30.74
N ALA A 176 3.98 -3.75 31.56
CA ALA A 176 5.06 -2.80 31.80
C ALA A 176 5.94 -2.58 30.56
N ALA A 177 6.24 -3.63 29.80
CA ALA A 177 6.98 -3.54 28.54
C ALA A 177 6.17 -2.79 27.48
N ILE A 178 4.87 -3.08 27.38
CA ILE A 178 3.93 -2.36 26.48
C ILE A 178 3.93 -0.88 26.80
N ALA A 179 3.72 -0.50 28.06
CA ALA A 179 3.66 0.89 28.50
C ALA A 179 4.99 1.64 28.27
N LYS A 180 6.12 0.94 28.29
CA LYS A 180 7.42 1.51 27.95
C LYS A 180 7.52 1.77 26.44
N LEU A 181 7.27 0.76 25.61
CA LEU A 181 7.36 0.87 24.15
C LEU A 181 6.43 1.94 23.58
N GLN A 182 5.22 2.07 24.14
CA GLN A 182 4.24 3.09 23.72
C GLN A 182 4.66 4.53 24.06
N LYS A 183 5.68 4.72 24.90
CA LYS A 183 6.24 6.04 25.24
C LYS A 183 7.53 6.36 24.49
N ASP A 184 8.09 5.41 23.76
CA ASP A 184 9.31 5.65 23.00
C ASP A 184 9.03 6.69 21.90
N PRO A 185 9.91 7.69 21.69
CA PRO A 185 9.74 8.68 20.64
C PRO A 185 9.91 8.06 19.25
N LEU A 186 9.16 8.56 18.26
CA LEU A 186 9.18 8.09 16.87
C LEU A 186 10.60 7.96 16.30
N MET A 187 11.48 8.94 16.55
CA MET A 187 12.88 8.92 16.07
C MET A 187 13.67 7.71 16.59
N GLN A 188 13.38 7.24 17.82
CA GLN A 188 14.03 6.05 18.36
C GLN A 188 13.66 4.79 17.57
N TRP A 189 12.44 4.71 17.04
CA TRP A 189 11.98 3.54 16.28
C TRP A 189 12.76 3.41 14.97
N LEU A 190 12.98 4.54 14.28
CA LEU A 190 13.83 4.60 13.10
C LEU A 190 15.29 4.30 13.43
N TRP A 191 15.80 4.88 14.52
CA TRP A 191 17.18 4.63 14.95
C TRP A 191 17.46 3.14 15.19
N GLU A 192 16.53 2.43 15.81
CA GLU A 192 16.65 0.97 15.99
C GLU A 192 16.74 0.23 14.64
N SER A 193 15.91 0.59 13.66
CA SER A 193 15.97 0.01 12.31
C SER A 193 17.30 0.30 11.61
N TYR A 194 17.80 1.54 11.74
CA TYR A 194 19.10 1.95 11.21
C TYR A 194 20.28 1.18 11.83
N GLN A 195 20.23 0.94 13.14
CA GLN A 195 21.25 0.14 13.83
C GLN A 195 21.24 -1.32 13.38
N ILE A 196 20.05 -1.88 13.13
CA ILE A 196 19.92 -3.24 12.61
C ILE A 196 20.46 -3.29 11.18
N SER A 197 19.98 -2.43 10.27
CA SER A 197 20.40 -2.43 8.87
C SER A 197 21.92 -2.25 8.71
N SER A 198 22.54 -1.42 9.55
CA SER A 198 24.00 -1.25 9.58
C SER A 198 24.75 -2.56 9.85
N LYS A 199 24.23 -3.43 10.72
CA LYS A 199 24.83 -4.77 10.99
C LYS A 199 24.62 -5.72 9.81
N LEU A 200 23.41 -5.71 9.25
CA LEU A 200 23.05 -6.58 8.12
C LEU A 200 23.96 -6.35 6.90
N TYR A 201 24.34 -5.10 6.62
CA TYR A 201 25.28 -4.81 5.55
C TYR A 201 26.64 -5.47 5.78
N ALA A 202 27.19 -5.38 6.99
CA ALA A 202 28.50 -5.98 7.31
C ALA A 202 28.48 -7.51 7.22
N GLU A 203 27.36 -8.14 7.57
CA GLU A 203 27.19 -9.59 7.51
C GLU A 203 27.04 -10.10 6.08
N ILE A 204 26.22 -9.43 5.27
CA ILE A 204 25.92 -9.89 3.91
C ILE A 204 27.11 -9.70 2.94
N GLU A 205 28.01 -8.75 3.24
CA GLU A 205 29.28 -8.60 2.53
C GLU A 205 30.19 -9.84 2.69
N GLN A 206 30.04 -10.59 3.79
CA GLN A 206 30.79 -11.81 4.06
C GLN A 206 30.09 -13.07 3.52
N ASN A 207 28.77 -13.04 3.38
CA ASN A 207 27.97 -14.16 2.90
C ASN A 207 26.75 -13.72 2.08
N ASN A 208 26.85 -13.84 0.75
CA ASN A 208 25.75 -13.53 -0.16
C ASN A 208 24.78 -14.71 -0.41
N LYS A 209 24.94 -15.82 0.32
CA LYS A 209 24.08 -17.02 0.26
C LYS A 209 23.53 -17.36 1.65
N PRO A 210 22.68 -16.49 2.24
CA PRO A 210 22.07 -16.77 3.53
C PRO A 210 21.29 -18.09 3.48
N GLY A 211 21.57 -18.97 4.44
CA GLY A 211 20.93 -20.27 4.59
C GLY A 211 20.18 -20.37 5.92
N LYS A 212 20.00 -21.61 6.40
CA LYS A 212 19.25 -21.88 7.64
C LYS A 212 19.84 -21.15 8.86
N ASP A 213 21.16 -21.09 9.00
CA ASP A 213 21.81 -20.43 10.14
C ASP A 213 21.51 -18.92 10.17
N TYR A 214 21.44 -18.28 8.99
CA TYR A 214 21.03 -16.89 8.87
C TYR A 214 19.56 -16.72 9.30
N TYR A 215 18.67 -17.58 8.81
CA TYR A 215 17.26 -17.57 9.21
C TYR A 215 17.08 -17.74 10.72
N ASP A 216 17.69 -18.76 11.32
CA ASP A 216 17.55 -19.07 12.75
C ASP A 216 18.06 -17.92 13.64
N SER A 217 19.13 -17.24 13.22
CA SER A 217 19.72 -16.11 13.96
C SER A 217 18.96 -14.79 13.79
N HIS A 218 18.27 -14.59 12.66
CA HIS A 218 17.65 -13.30 12.32
C HIS A 218 16.13 -13.26 12.50
N MET A 219 15.43 -14.40 12.42
CA MET A 219 13.98 -14.41 12.68
C MET A 219 13.58 -13.84 14.03
N PRO A 220 14.33 -14.04 15.14
CA PRO A 220 14.02 -13.35 16.39
C PRO A 220 13.97 -11.82 16.27
N ILE A 221 14.82 -11.23 15.41
CA ILE A 221 14.78 -9.79 15.12
C ILE A 221 13.51 -9.43 14.35
N VAL A 222 13.12 -10.23 13.35
CA VAL A 222 11.86 -10.03 12.60
C VAL A 222 10.66 -10.02 13.56
N HIS A 223 10.54 -11.02 14.42
CA HIS A 223 9.49 -11.09 15.44
C HIS A 223 9.51 -9.87 16.37
N GLU A 224 10.69 -9.46 16.86
CA GLU A 224 10.83 -8.27 17.69
C GLU A 224 10.38 -7.00 16.97
N ARG A 225 10.70 -6.84 15.68
CA ARG A 225 10.29 -5.66 14.90
C ARG A 225 8.80 -5.63 14.63
N LEU A 226 8.18 -6.76 14.29
CA LEU A 226 6.72 -6.86 14.11
C LEU A 226 5.97 -6.58 15.42
N GLN A 227 6.43 -7.17 16.53
CA GLN A 227 5.89 -6.93 17.87
C GLN A 227 5.98 -5.45 18.26
N LYS A 228 7.17 -4.85 18.19
CA LYS A 228 7.37 -3.43 18.54
C LYS A 228 6.53 -2.51 17.67
N ALA A 229 6.45 -2.77 16.37
CA ALA A 229 5.65 -1.98 15.44
C ALA A 229 4.17 -1.99 15.83
N GLY A 230 3.60 -3.16 16.13
CA GLY A 230 2.19 -3.27 16.55
C GLY A 230 1.91 -2.53 17.86
N ILE A 231 2.75 -2.73 18.87
CA ILE A 231 2.60 -2.07 20.18
C ILE A 231 2.74 -0.55 20.07
N ARG A 232 3.72 -0.06 19.31
CA ARG A 232 3.97 1.37 19.10
C ARG A 232 2.88 2.01 18.23
N LEU A 233 2.39 1.32 17.20
CA LEU A 233 1.24 1.77 16.42
C LEU A 233 0.01 1.95 17.31
N ALA A 234 -0.29 0.98 18.18
CA ALA A 234 -1.38 1.12 19.14
C ALA A 234 -1.20 2.31 20.09
N GLY A 235 0.01 2.50 20.64
CA GLY A 235 0.33 3.64 21.50
C GLY A 235 0.12 4.98 20.79
N LEU A 236 0.63 5.09 19.56
CA LEU A 236 0.49 6.26 18.71
C LEU A 236 -0.98 6.57 18.42
N LEU A 237 -1.76 5.59 17.96
CA LEU A 237 -3.17 5.77 17.64
C LEU A 237 -3.99 6.09 18.91
N ASN A 238 -3.69 5.45 20.05
CA ASN A 238 -4.31 5.76 21.33
C ASN A 238 -4.10 7.23 21.73
N GLU A 239 -2.91 7.78 21.50
CA GLU A 239 -2.60 9.19 21.77
C GLU A 239 -3.25 10.14 20.76
N VAL A 240 -3.06 9.88 19.47
CA VAL A 240 -3.50 10.77 18.39
C VAL A 240 -5.03 10.84 18.35
N LEU A 241 -5.70 9.68 18.33
CA LEU A 241 -7.15 9.59 18.19
C LEU A 241 -7.90 10.02 19.46
N ALA A 242 -7.22 10.12 20.62
CA ALA A 242 -7.83 10.67 21.83
C ALA A 242 -8.29 12.13 21.67
N LYS A 243 -7.73 12.86 20.70
CA LYS A 243 -8.04 14.28 20.44
C LYS A 243 -8.75 14.52 19.11
N VAL A 244 -8.95 13.48 18.30
CA VAL A 244 -9.60 13.59 17.00
C VAL A 244 -11.10 13.81 17.17
N LYS A 245 -11.62 14.83 16.50
CA LYS A 245 -13.04 14.95 16.19
C LYS A 245 -13.21 14.34 14.81
N VAL A 246 -13.84 13.18 14.75
CA VAL A 246 -14.12 12.55 13.46
C VAL A 246 -15.11 13.44 12.75
N SER A 247 -14.72 13.92 11.57
CA SER A 247 -15.65 14.60 10.69
C SER A 247 -16.73 13.58 10.35
N PRO A 248 -18.03 13.92 10.49
CA PRO A 248 -19.09 12.97 10.19
C PRO A 248 -18.79 12.34 8.83
N ALA A 249 -18.95 11.02 8.75
CA ALA A 249 -19.17 10.38 7.45
C ALA A 249 -20.47 10.99 6.92
N THR A 250 -20.39 12.21 6.38
CA THR A 250 -21.53 12.82 5.75
C THR A 250 -21.90 11.87 4.63
N ASP A 251 -23.19 11.57 4.48
CA ASP A 251 -23.73 11.05 3.22
C ASP A 251 -23.53 12.06 2.07
N ALA A 252 -22.93 13.22 2.36
CA ALA A 252 -21.95 13.77 1.44
C ALA A 252 -20.66 12.93 1.54
N ALA A 253 -20.58 11.77 0.88
CA ALA A 253 -19.99 11.81 -0.46
C ALA A 253 -19.51 13.23 -0.73
N VAL A 254 -18.21 13.50 -0.64
CA VAL A 254 -17.68 14.66 -1.35
C VAL A 254 -18.32 14.54 -2.71
N THR A 255 -19.34 15.37 -2.93
CA THR A 255 -19.95 15.54 -4.19
C THR A 255 -18.99 16.51 -4.88
N THR A 256 -17.74 16.07 -5.08
CA THR A 256 -17.52 15.66 -6.45
C THR A 256 -18.60 14.62 -6.67
N GLN A 257 -19.76 15.03 -7.19
CA GLN A 257 -20.43 14.11 -8.07
C GLN A 257 -19.26 13.48 -8.84
N PRO A 258 -19.06 12.15 -8.87
CA PRO A 258 -18.24 11.63 -9.95
C PRO A 258 -18.89 12.30 -11.15
N SER A 259 -18.24 13.33 -11.69
CA SER A 259 -18.84 14.20 -12.70
C SER A 259 -19.26 13.18 -13.72
N ALA A 260 -20.57 12.99 -13.91
CA ALA A 260 -21.11 11.74 -14.45
C ALA A 260 -20.17 11.33 -15.58
N PRO A 261 -19.49 10.15 -15.47
CA PRO A 261 -18.19 9.94 -16.09
C PRO A 261 -18.22 10.50 -17.50
N LEU A 262 -17.30 11.42 -17.83
CA LEU A 262 -17.45 12.33 -18.97
C LEU A 262 -17.98 11.53 -20.16
N LYS A 263 -19.19 11.89 -20.60
CA LYS A 263 -19.83 11.20 -21.71
C LYS A 263 -19.16 11.62 -22.99
N ILE A 264 -18.41 10.72 -23.60
CA ILE A 264 -17.72 10.96 -24.86
C ILE A 264 -18.23 10.00 -25.93
N ASN A 265 -18.04 10.36 -27.20
CA ASN A 265 -18.21 9.40 -28.27
C ASN A 265 -16.97 8.51 -28.35
N ALA A 266 -17.15 7.27 -28.80
CA ALA A 266 -16.02 6.35 -29.00
C ALA A 266 -14.93 6.93 -29.93
N LYS A 267 -15.31 7.78 -30.91
CA LYS A 267 -14.38 8.47 -31.83
C LYS A 267 -13.46 9.47 -31.14
N ASP A 268 -13.87 10.01 -30.00
CA ASP A 268 -13.14 11.04 -29.27
C ASP A 268 -12.19 10.42 -28.22
N ALA A 269 -12.22 9.09 -28.03
CA ALA A 269 -11.52 8.38 -26.97
C ALA A 269 -10.00 8.62 -26.93
N ALA A 270 -9.36 8.84 -28.07
CA ALA A 270 -7.93 9.12 -28.12
C ALA A 270 -7.55 10.45 -27.41
N SER A 271 -8.43 11.43 -27.42
CA SER A 271 -8.21 12.75 -26.79
C SER A 271 -8.44 12.75 -25.28
N HIS A 272 -9.02 11.67 -24.74
CA HIS A 272 -9.40 11.53 -23.32
C HIS A 272 -8.60 10.43 -22.61
N VAL A 273 -7.44 10.04 -23.15
CA VAL A 273 -6.55 9.06 -22.50
C VAL A 273 -6.12 9.57 -21.13
N GLY A 274 -6.27 8.73 -20.11
CA GLY A 274 -5.99 9.05 -18.72
C GLY A 274 -7.23 9.43 -17.91
N GLU A 275 -8.34 9.76 -18.57
CA GLU A 275 -9.61 10.13 -17.93
C GLU A 275 -10.52 8.91 -17.72
N THR A 276 -11.39 8.98 -16.70
CA THR A 276 -12.50 8.03 -16.51
C THR A 276 -13.74 8.55 -17.22
N VAL A 277 -14.21 7.80 -18.21
CA VAL A 277 -15.28 8.24 -19.12
C VAL A 277 -16.43 7.26 -19.17
N SER A 278 -17.58 7.70 -19.67
CA SER A 278 -18.72 6.84 -20.02
C SER A 278 -18.89 6.86 -21.53
N VAL A 279 -18.72 5.71 -22.17
CA VAL A 279 -18.89 5.59 -23.63
C VAL A 279 -20.06 4.68 -23.93
N THR A 280 -21.06 5.19 -24.64
CA THR A 280 -22.18 4.38 -25.14
C THR A 280 -22.03 4.18 -26.64
N SER A 281 -21.89 2.94 -27.07
CA SER A 281 -21.72 2.62 -28.49
C SER A 281 -22.12 1.18 -28.80
N LYS A 282 -22.28 0.90 -30.09
CA LYS A 282 -22.50 -0.45 -30.58
C LYS A 282 -21.18 -1.25 -30.53
N VAL A 283 -21.27 -2.50 -30.09
CA VAL A 283 -20.22 -3.52 -30.27
C VAL A 283 -20.33 -4.07 -31.69
N PHE A 284 -19.29 -3.87 -32.50
CA PHE A 284 -19.26 -4.30 -33.91
C PHE A 284 -18.57 -5.66 -34.11
N GLY A 285 -18.04 -6.24 -33.05
CA GLY A 285 -17.49 -7.58 -33.06
C GLY A 285 -16.66 -7.85 -31.83
N THR A 286 -16.47 -9.12 -31.53
CA THR A 286 -15.69 -9.59 -30.39
C THR A 286 -14.56 -10.52 -30.84
N LYS A 287 -13.45 -10.54 -30.10
CA LYS A 287 -12.33 -11.45 -30.36
C LYS A 287 -11.69 -11.91 -29.05
N ALA A 288 -11.83 -13.20 -28.75
CA ALA A 288 -11.12 -13.82 -27.64
C ALA A 288 -9.68 -14.14 -28.04
N PHE A 289 -8.72 -13.79 -27.18
CA PHE A 289 -7.30 -14.09 -27.39
C PHE A 289 -6.53 -13.97 -26.06
N GLY A 290 -5.66 -14.93 -25.74
CA GLY A 290 -4.68 -14.78 -24.65
C GLY A 290 -5.27 -14.51 -23.26
N GLY A 291 -6.42 -15.12 -22.93
CA GLY A 291 -7.08 -14.96 -21.62
C GLY A 291 -7.85 -13.64 -21.44
N MET A 292 -8.17 -12.95 -22.54
CA MET A 292 -9.01 -11.76 -22.57
C MET A 292 -9.92 -11.78 -23.81
N THR A 293 -10.99 -10.98 -23.77
CA THR A 293 -11.89 -10.78 -24.92
C THR A 293 -11.95 -9.30 -25.28
N LEU A 294 -11.64 -8.98 -26.54
CA LEU A 294 -11.67 -7.63 -27.08
C LEU A 294 -13.04 -7.35 -27.71
N LEU A 295 -13.59 -6.16 -27.46
CA LEU A 295 -14.80 -5.66 -28.12
C LEU A 295 -14.45 -4.46 -29.00
N ASN A 296 -14.84 -4.51 -30.28
CA ASN A 296 -14.69 -3.39 -31.20
C ASN A 296 -15.81 -2.37 -30.98
N PHE A 297 -15.48 -1.18 -30.48
CA PHE A 297 -16.47 -0.21 -29.99
C PHE A 297 -16.58 1.00 -30.92
N GLY A 298 -17.77 1.24 -31.47
CA GLY A 298 -18.03 2.40 -32.36
C GLY A 298 -17.53 2.28 -33.80
N GLY A 299 -17.04 1.11 -34.20
CA GLY A 299 -16.67 0.79 -35.58
C GLY A 299 -16.17 -0.65 -35.70
N GLU A 300 -16.17 -1.19 -36.92
CA GLU A 300 -15.61 -2.51 -37.21
C GLU A 300 -14.07 -2.48 -37.18
N TYR A 301 -13.45 -3.59 -36.78
CA TYR A 301 -12.01 -3.77 -36.95
C TYR A 301 -11.63 -3.68 -38.44
N PRO A 302 -10.49 -3.04 -38.80
CA PRO A 302 -9.45 -2.47 -37.93
C PRO A 302 -9.68 -1.02 -37.49
N ASN A 303 -10.79 -0.42 -37.90
CA ASN A 303 -11.10 1.00 -37.77
C ASN A 303 -11.94 1.34 -36.52
N ALA A 304 -12.06 0.40 -35.58
CA ALA A 304 -12.73 0.62 -34.32
C ALA A 304 -12.01 1.76 -33.56
N PRO A 305 -12.71 2.85 -33.21
CA PRO A 305 -12.10 4.00 -32.55
C PRO A 305 -11.76 3.75 -31.08
N LEU A 306 -12.36 2.73 -30.45
CA LEU A 306 -12.09 2.31 -29.07
C LEU A 306 -12.17 0.79 -28.96
N THR A 307 -11.28 0.20 -28.16
CA THR A 307 -11.34 -1.24 -27.81
C THR A 307 -11.68 -1.41 -26.33
N ILE A 308 -12.66 -2.26 -26.02
CA ILE A 308 -12.95 -2.66 -24.64
C ILE A 308 -12.32 -4.03 -24.40
N VAL A 309 -11.54 -4.16 -23.33
CA VAL A 309 -10.81 -5.38 -22.98
C VAL A 309 -11.47 -6.01 -21.76
N LEU A 310 -12.08 -7.17 -21.93
CA LEU A 310 -12.67 -7.96 -20.84
C LEU A 310 -11.63 -8.96 -20.32
N ARG A 311 -11.39 -9.01 -19.00
CA ARG A 311 -10.52 -10.02 -18.37
C ARG A 311 -11.23 -10.74 -17.21
N GLY A 312 -10.72 -11.91 -16.83
CA GLY A 312 -11.32 -12.70 -15.74
C GLY A 312 -12.77 -13.12 -16.05
N ASP A 313 -13.63 -13.10 -15.04
CA ASP A 313 -15.00 -13.64 -15.13
C ASP A 313 -15.92 -12.84 -16.06
N VAL A 314 -15.62 -11.55 -16.30
CA VAL A 314 -16.43 -10.70 -17.20
C VAL A 314 -16.28 -11.05 -18.68
N GLN A 315 -15.30 -11.87 -19.06
CA GLN A 315 -15.14 -12.35 -20.43
C GLN A 315 -16.39 -13.07 -20.94
N SER A 316 -17.13 -13.74 -20.05
CA SER A 316 -18.37 -14.44 -20.36
C SER A 316 -19.49 -13.51 -20.87
N LEU A 317 -19.39 -12.19 -20.63
CA LEU A 317 -20.35 -11.20 -21.12
C LEU A 317 -20.19 -10.91 -22.61
N ALA A 318 -19.06 -11.24 -23.24
CA ALA A 318 -18.78 -10.89 -24.62
C ALA A 318 -19.87 -11.36 -25.60
N THR A 319 -20.36 -12.59 -25.43
CA THR A 319 -21.44 -13.16 -26.27
C THR A 319 -22.79 -12.50 -26.02
N GLN A 320 -22.99 -11.90 -24.85
CA GLN A 320 -24.23 -11.24 -24.48
C GLN A 320 -24.31 -9.80 -25.00
N VAL A 321 -23.15 -9.19 -25.28
CA VAL A 321 -23.05 -7.78 -25.72
C VAL A 321 -22.70 -7.63 -27.20
N ASP A 322 -22.30 -8.70 -27.88
CA ASP A 322 -21.97 -8.66 -29.31
C ASP A 322 -23.16 -8.17 -30.15
N GLY A 323 -22.90 -7.25 -31.06
CA GLY A 323 -23.91 -6.59 -31.89
C GLY A 323 -24.83 -5.60 -31.14
N LYS A 324 -24.74 -5.46 -29.82
CA LYS A 324 -25.62 -4.60 -29.02
C LYS A 324 -25.02 -3.22 -28.76
N VAL A 325 -25.89 -2.27 -28.44
CA VAL A 325 -25.48 -0.97 -27.88
C VAL A 325 -25.33 -1.14 -26.37
N ILE A 326 -24.14 -0.86 -25.87
CA ILE A 326 -23.85 -0.92 -24.43
C ILE A 326 -23.21 0.41 -23.99
N SER A 327 -23.31 0.70 -22.70
CA SER A 327 -22.57 1.76 -22.02
C SER A 327 -21.44 1.13 -21.22
N VAL A 328 -20.22 1.61 -21.40
CA VAL A 328 -19.06 1.18 -20.62
C VAL A 328 -18.51 2.37 -19.86
N VAL A 329 -18.30 2.20 -18.56
CA VAL A 329 -17.64 3.19 -17.70
C VAL A 329 -16.27 2.65 -17.30
N GLY A 330 -15.23 3.43 -17.53
CA GLY A 330 -13.89 3.04 -17.13
C GLY A 330 -12.83 4.05 -17.53
N LYS A 331 -11.60 3.81 -17.05
CA LYS A 331 -10.45 4.65 -17.37
C LYS A 331 -9.94 4.35 -18.77
N LEU A 332 -9.81 5.37 -19.59
CA LEU A 332 -9.15 5.27 -20.89
C LEU A 332 -7.65 5.17 -20.73
N ILE A 333 -7.06 4.15 -21.34
CA ILE A 333 -5.61 3.96 -21.40
C ILE A 333 -5.16 3.96 -22.86
N ASN A 334 -3.91 4.34 -23.10
CA ASN A 334 -3.28 4.16 -24.40
C ASN A 334 -2.51 2.83 -24.40
N TYR A 335 -2.90 1.90 -25.27
CA TYR A 335 -2.20 0.67 -25.49
C TYR A 335 -1.73 0.58 -26.93
N LYS A 336 -0.40 0.58 -27.13
CA LYS A 336 0.25 0.52 -28.45
C LYS A 336 -0.27 1.55 -29.46
N GLY A 337 -0.61 2.76 -28.99
CA GLY A 337 -1.10 3.85 -29.82
C GLY A 337 -2.60 3.83 -30.10
N LYS A 338 -3.37 2.94 -29.46
CA LYS A 338 -4.84 2.90 -29.54
C LYS A 338 -5.46 3.08 -28.16
N PRO A 339 -6.59 3.80 -28.06
CA PRO A 339 -7.32 3.94 -26.80
C PRO A 339 -8.04 2.63 -26.45
N GLU A 340 -7.97 2.25 -25.17
CA GLU A 340 -8.62 1.07 -24.61
C GLU A 340 -9.26 1.36 -23.24
N ILE A 341 -10.28 0.59 -22.88
CA ILE A 341 -10.79 0.52 -21.51
C ILE A 341 -10.70 -0.95 -21.07
N GLU A 342 -9.96 -1.23 -19.99
CA GLU A 342 -9.97 -2.55 -19.37
C GLU A 342 -11.13 -2.66 -18.37
N VAL A 343 -11.88 -3.77 -18.47
CA VAL A 343 -13.03 -4.05 -17.63
C VAL A 343 -12.81 -5.39 -16.93
N ASN A 344 -12.88 -5.34 -15.60
CA ASN A 344 -12.78 -6.50 -14.71
C ASN A 344 -14.01 -6.67 -13.81
N ASP A 345 -14.91 -5.67 -13.76
CA ASP A 345 -16.15 -5.67 -12.97
C ASP A 345 -17.36 -5.61 -13.92
N PRO A 346 -18.31 -6.58 -13.86
CA PRO A 346 -19.48 -6.60 -14.72
C PRO A 346 -20.38 -5.36 -14.57
N LYS A 347 -20.35 -4.67 -13.42
CA LYS A 347 -21.11 -3.43 -13.17
C LYS A 347 -20.64 -2.26 -14.03
N SER A 348 -19.46 -2.35 -14.63
CA SER A 348 -18.90 -1.33 -15.52
C SER A 348 -19.56 -1.34 -16.91
N ILE A 349 -20.38 -2.36 -17.22
CA ILE A 349 -21.08 -2.50 -18.49
C ILE A 349 -22.58 -2.51 -18.25
N THR A 350 -23.31 -1.70 -19.00
CA THR A 350 -24.78 -1.72 -19.04
C THR A 350 -25.26 -1.90 -20.46
N VAL A 351 -26.13 -2.88 -20.71
CA VAL A 351 -26.76 -3.05 -22.02
C VAL A 351 -27.90 -2.03 -22.15
N ALA A 352 -27.84 -1.17 -23.17
CA ALA A 352 -28.94 -0.24 -23.44
C ALA A 352 -30.17 -1.05 -23.85
N ARG A 353 -31.34 -0.72 -23.28
CA ARG A 353 -32.61 -1.37 -23.63
C ARG A 353 -33.10 -0.95 -25.00
#